data_AF-A0A357NJ83-F1
#
_entry.id   AF-A0A357NJ83-F1
#
_cell.length_a   1.000
_cell.length_b   1.000
_cell.length_c   1.000
_cell.angle_alpha   90.00
_cell.angle_beta   90.00
_cell.angle_gamma   90.00
#
_symmetry.space_group_name_H-M   'P 1'
#
loop_
_entity.id
_entity.type
_entity.pdbx_description
1 polymer ?
#
loop_
_entity_poly.entity_id
_entity_poly.type
_entity_poly.pdbx_seq_one_letter_code
_entity_poly.pdbx_strand_id
1 'polypeptide(L)'
;MDTPSFWYGLRPGEEIKVNIAQGKTLVIKLLAIRDVSEDGTRTVSFELNGMLREVIIKDNSVKKVAPKRAKADKANPNQIGANMSGTIV
;
A
#
# COMPACT_ATOMS: atom_id res chain seq x y z
N MET A 1 3.38 18.98 14.25
CA MET A 1 3.66 17.55 14.05
C MET A 1 5.02 17.28 14.67
N ASP A 2 5.14 16.23 15.45
CA ASP A 2 6.38 15.81 16.07
C ASP A 2 7.31 15.12 15.04
N THR A 3 8.62 15.27 15.24
CA THR A 3 9.65 14.74 14.34
C THR A 3 9.55 13.22 14.12
N PRO A 4 9.30 12.38 15.15
CA PRO A 4 9.15 10.94 14.96
C PRO A 4 7.94 10.57 14.09
N SER A 5 6.77 11.16 14.33
CA SER A 5 5.57 10.88 13.53
C SER A 5 5.72 11.31 12.08
N PHE A 6 6.54 12.34 11.80
CA PHE A 6 6.81 12.78 10.44
C PHE A 6 7.63 11.75 9.65
N TRP A 7 8.65 11.15 10.27
CA TRP A 7 9.55 10.22 9.59
C TRP A 7 9.04 8.77 9.59
N TYR A 8 8.35 8.34 10.63
CA TYR A 8 7.99 6.94 10.84
C TYR A 8 6.48 6.67 10.79
N GLY A 9 5.66 7.71 10.70
CA GLY A 9 4.21 7.58 10.78
C GLY A 9 3.74 7.18 12.18
N LEU A 10 2.58 6.54 12.24
CA LEU A 10 1.91 6.14 13.49
C LEU A 10 1.87 4.62 13.62
N ARG A 11 1.86 4.13 14.86
CA ARG A 11 1.58 2.73 15.17
C ARG A 11 0.08 2.53 15.43
N PRO A 12 -0.50 1.35 15.15
CA PRO A 12 -1.89 1.08 15.50
C PRO A 12 -2.15 1.32 16.99
N GLY A 13 -3.19 2.10 17.31
CA GLY A 13 -3.54 2.53 18.65
C GLY A 13 -2.90 3.85 19.10
N GLU A 14 -1.92 4.37 18.37
CA GLU A 14 -1.23 5.63 18.70
C GLU A 14 -2.08 6.85 18.28
N GLU A 15 -2.14 7.84 19.17
CA GLU A 15 -2.84 9.11 18.96
C GLU A 15 -1.84 10.27 18.95
N ILE A 16 -1.96 11.14 17.95
CA ILE A 16 -1.18 12.38 17.84
C ILE A 16 -2.08 13.59 17.69
N LYS A 17 -1.54 14.73 18.14
CA LYS A 17 -2.19 16.04 18.02
C LYS A 17 -1.40 16.90 17.06
N VAL A 18 -2.01 17.24 15.93
CA VAL A 18 -1.40 18.06 14.88
C VAL A 18 -2.06 19.44 14.89
N ASN A 19 -1.29 20.47 15.24
CA ASN A 19 -1.71 21.85 15.06
C ASN A 19 -1.57 22.25 13.59
N ILE A 20 -2.69 22.65 12.97
CA ILE A 20 -2.73 23.14 11.58
C ILE A 20 -2.82 24.66 11.50
N ALA A 21 -3.37 25.30 12.52
CA ALA A 21 -3.46 26.75 12.64
C ALA A 21 -3.62 27.13 14.12
N GLN A 22 -3.49 28.41 14.44
CA GLN A 22 -3.71 28.92 15.79
C GLN A 22 -5.14 28.57 16.26
N GLY A 23 -5.25 27.82 17.35
CA GLY A 23 -6.53 27.35 17.88
C GLY A 23 -7.18 26.17 17.13
N LYS A 24 -6.55 25.63 16.07
CA LYS A 24 -7.03 24.44 15.35
C LYS A 24 -6.07 23.27 15.53
N THR A 25 -6.48 22.33 16.36
CA THR A 25 -5.78 21.06 16.60
C THR A 25 -6.58 19.92 16.01
N LEU A 26 -5.94 19.09 15.19
CA LEU A 26 -6.47 17.81 14.72
C LEU A 26 -5.92 16.70 15.62
N VAL A 27 -6.83 15.91 16.16
CA VAL A 27 -6.50 14.66 16.86
C VAL A 27 -6.62 13.53 15.85
N ILE A 28 -5.51 12.84 15.60
CA ILE A 28 -5.41 11.73 14.65
C ILE A 28 -5.00 10.50 15.42
N LYS A 29 -5.82 9.44 15.37
CA LYS A 29 -5.50 8.13 15.93
C LYS A 29 -5.52 7.07 14.85
N LEU A 30 -4.47 6.28 14.76
CA LEU A 30 -4.45 5.14 13.83
C LEU A 30 -5.20 3.96 14.46
N LEU A 31 -6.26 3.48 13.82
CA LEU A 31 -7.05 2.36 14.35
C LEU A 31 -6.53 1.02 13.82
N ALA A 32 -6.46 0.89 12.50
CA ALA A 32 -6.09 -0.36 11.87
C ALA A 32 -5.47 -0.13 10.48
N ILE A 33 -4.56 -1.03 10.11
CA ILE A 33 -4.00 -1.15 8.76
C ILE A 33 -4.50 -2.50 8.23
N ARG A 34 -5.25 -2.49 7.13
CA ARG A 34 -5.73 -3.72 6.48
C ARG A 34 -4.65 -4.33 5.60
N ASP A 35 -4.87 -5.59 5.23
CA ASP A 35 -4.05 -6.30 4.26
C ASP A 35 -4.07 -5.63 2.89
N VAL A 36 -3.08 -5.98 2.08
CA VAL A 36 -2.94 -5.47 0.71
C VAL A 36 -4.05 -6.08 -0.14
N SER A 37 -4.82 -5.24 -0.82
CA SER A 37 -5.71 -5.61 -1.90
C SER A 37 -4.93 -6.13 -3.12
N GLU A 38 -5.58 -6.85 -4.03
CA GLU A 38 -4.96 -7.39 -5.25
C GLU A 38 -4.30 -6.31 -6.13
N ASP A 39 -4.82 -5.08 -6.07
CA ASP A 39 -4.30 -3.91 -6.78
C ASP A 39 -2.98 -3.33 -6.19
N GLY A 40 -2.47 -3.91 -5.09
CA GLY A 40 -1.29 -3.42 -4.39
C GLY A 40 -1.56 -2.21 -3.49
N THR A 41 -2.81 -1.98 -3.11
CA THR A 41 -3.23 -0.90 -2.19
C THR A 41 -3.61 -1.47 -0.83
N ARG A 42 -3.42 -0.69 0.24
CA ARG A 42 -3.87 -0.99 1.59
C ARG A 42 -4.88 0.04 2.03
N THR A 43 -5.92 -0.41 2.73
CA THR A 43 -6.85 0.49 3.42
C THR A 43 -6.37 0.73 4.84
N VAL A 44 -6.20 2.00 5.19
CA VAL A 44 -5.81 2.42 6.54
C VAL A 44 -6.96 3.22 7.15
N SER A 45 -7.39 2.79 8.34
CA SER A 45 -8.49 3.40 9.08
C SER A 45 -7.94 4.27 10.20
N PHE A 46 -8.32 5.55 10.18
CA PHE A 46 -7.96 6.57 11.18
C PHE A 46 -9.21 7.08 11.87
N GLU A 47 -9.05 7.53 13.11
CA GLU A 47 -10.01 8.36 13.81
C GLU A 47 -9.51 9.80 13.79
N LEU A 48 -10.30 10.70 13.23
CA LEU A 48 -9.99 12.11 13.05
C LEU A 48 -11.00 12.94 13.86
N ASN A 49 -10.55 13.54 14.96
CA ASN A 49 -11.43 14.28 15.89
C ASN A 49 -12.68 13.47 16.30
N GLY A 50 -12.53 12.17 16.54
CA GLY A 50 -13.64 11.26 16.90
C GLY A 50 -14.43 10.70 15.71
N MET A 51 -14.13 11.11 14.47
CA MET A 51 -14.78 10.57 13.27
C MET A 51 -13.91 9.52 12.58
N LEU A 52 -14.51 8.39 12.22
CA LEU A 52 -13.84 7.37 11.42
C LEU A 52 -13.59 7.87 9.98
N ARG A 53 -12.34 7.75 9.53
CA ARG A 53 -11.88 8.07 8.17
C ARG A 53 -11.09 6.87 7.64
N GLU A 54 -11.45 6.38 6.47
CA GLU A 54 -10.66 5.38 5.76
C GLU A 54 -9.90 6.03 4.60
N VAL A 55 -8.64 5.65 4.42
CA VAL A 55 -7.76 6.14 3.36
C VAL A 55 -7.13 4.96 2.64
N ILE A 56 -7.16 4.99 1.31
CA ILE A 56 -6.54 3.96 0.47
C ILE A 56 -5.13 4.45 0.09
N ILE A 57 -4.12 3.68 0.46
CA ILE A 57 -2.71 4.02 0.24
C ILE A 57 -2.07 2.92 -0.59
N LYS A 58 -1.32 3.28 -1.63
CA LYS A 58 -0.58 2.31 -2.43
C LYS A 58 0.64 1.82 -1.66
N ASP A 59 0.78 0.50 -1.50
CA ASP A 59 1.94 -0.08 -0.84
C ASP A 59 3.05 -0.31 -1.87
N ASN A 60 4.13 0.46 -1.77
CA ASN A 60 5.29 0.35 -2.66
C ASN A 60 6.23 -0.81 -2.30
N SER A 61 6.07 -1.43 -1.12
CA SER A 61 6.86 -2.60 -0.70
C SER A 61 6.36 -3.90 -1.32
N VAL A 62 5.09 -3.94 -1.72
CA VAL A 62 4.49 -5.06 -2.43
C VAL A 62 5.15 -5.11 -3.80
N LYS A 63 6.08 -6.07 -3.95
CA LYS A 63 6.61 -6.43 -5.27
C LYS A 63 5.40 -6.67 -6.15
N LYS A 64 5.19 -5.81 -7.15
CA LYS A 64 4.31 -6.12 -8.29
C LYS A 64 4.59 -7.57 -8.61
N VAL A 65 3.60 -8.45 -8.46
CA VAL A 65 3.74 -9.84 -8.90
C VAL A 65 4.25 -9.71 -10.32
N ALA A 66 5.52 -10.09 -10.54
CA ALA A 66 6.14 -9.88 -11.84
C ALA A 66 5.16 -10.47 -12.85
N PRO A 67 4.77 -9.72 -13.90
CA PRO A 67 3.73 -10.17 -14.80
C PRO A 67 4.09 -11.59 -15.22
N LYS A 68 3.28 -12.57 -14.79
CA LYS A 68 3.54 -13.97 -15.09
C LYS A 68 3.50 -14.03 -16.61
N ARG A 69 4.66 -14.28 -17.24
CA ARG A 69 4.72 -14.43 -18.69
C ARG A 69 3.72 -15.51 -19.07
N ALA A 70 2.78 -15.19 -19.96
CA ALA A 70 1.84 -16.17 -20.47
C ALA A 70 2.66 -17.34 -21.03
N LYS A 71 2.36 -18.56 -20.57
CA LYS A 71 2.97 -19.76 -21.14
C LYS A 71 2.40 -19.92 -22.54
N ALA A 72 3.27 -20.25 -23.50
CA ALA A 72 2.81 -20.61 -24.84
C ALA A 72 1.91 -21.84 -24.76
N ASP A 73 0.78 -21.79 -25.45
CA ASP A 73 -0.12 -22.92 -25.62
C ASP A 73 0.50 -23.93 -26.59
N LYS A 74 0.72 -25.16 -26.12
CA LYS A 74 1.29 -26.24 -26.93
C LYS A 74 0.38 -26.68 -28.08
N ALA A 75 -0.92 -26.38 -27.99
CA ALA A 75 -1.90 -26.72 -29.03
C ALA A 75 -1.97 -25.66 -30.14
N ASN A 76 -1.37 -24.48 -29.97
CA ASN A 76 -1.40 -23.41 -30.95
C ASN A 76 -0.04 -23.31 -31.69
N PRO A 77 0.04 -23.73 -32.97
CA PRO A 77 1.29 -23.68 -33.73
C PRO A 77 1.83 -22.25 -33.95
N ASN A 78 1.01 -21.22 -33.74
CA ASN A 78 1.44 -19.82 -33.83
C ASN A 78 2.07 -19.29 -32.52
N GLN A 79 2.13 -20.09 -31.44
CA GLN A 79 2.76 -19.70 -30.19
C GLN A 79 4.05 -20.49 -29.94
N ILE A 80 5.19 -19.79 -29.91
CA ILE A 80 6.49 -20.38 -29.65
C ILE A 80 6.91 -20.06 -28.21
N GLY A 81 6.99 -21.08 -27.36
CA GLY A 81 7.45 -20.96 -25.98
C GLY A 81 8.97 -21.06 -25.84
N ALA A 82 9.51 -20.53 -24.75
CA ALA A 82 10.92 -20.74 -24.41
C ALA A 82 11.16 -22.22 -24.04
N ASN A 83 12.08 -22.87 -24.75
CA ASN A 83 12.47 -24.28 -24.53
C ASN A 83 13.48 -24.46 -23.39
N MET A 84 14.26 -23.42 -23.07
CA MET A 84 15.24 -23.39 -21.99
C MET A 84 15.22 -22.04 -21.27
N SER A 85 15.63 -22.00 -20.00
CA SER A 85 15.78 -20.76 -19.24
C SER A 85 16.97 -19.96 -19.76
N GLY A 86 16.77 -18.71 -20.17
CA GLY A 86 17.82 -17.85 -20.71
C GLY A 86 17.42 -16.37 -20.79
N THR A 87 18.36 -15.51 -21.17
CA THR A 87 18.18 -14.06 -21.31
C THR A 87 18.04 -13.70 -22.78
N ILE A 88 17.04 -12.87 -23.13
CA ILE A 88 16.89 -12.30 -24.48
C ILE A 88 17.84 -11.09 -24.55
N VAL A 89 18.73 -11.06 -25.55
CA VAL A 89 19.65 -9.94 -25.83
C VAL A 89 19.12 -9.15 -27.02
#